data_AF-K0W8Y3-F1
#
_entry.id   AF-K0W8Y3-F1
#
_cell.length_a   1.000
_cell.length_b   1.000
_cell.length_c   1.000
_cell.angle_alpha   90.00
_cell.angle_beta   90.00
_cell.angle_gamma   90.00
#
_symmetry.space_group_name_H-M   'P 1'
#
loop_
_entity.id
_entity.type
_entity.pdbx_description
1 polymer ?
#
loop_
_entity_poly.entity_id
_entity_poly.type
_entity_poly.pdbx_seq_one_letter_code
_entity_poly.pdbx_strand_id
1 'polypeptide(L)'
;MIAPLSDGGQGTQASFVSKTFDHDGGGRPAELFISALGLYRCFINGVRVGTDLLTPGWTNYDDRIAYQRYDVSSLLKSGLNRIEIWLADGWYRSPIMWGVKAIPNCWGDRIGAIADLVGTAGTILSTDTSWRSGLLPILKSGIYFGEIYDARRESLAETHGTERLPFDKGLLVAHETTAVRELQPLAPVSSWTDEEGRTIYDFGQNVGGYVRYIVRGTGGAEVRVEHSEVLGPDRHFDNRNYRAAAAHTLYTLRGDGDETYAPHFTFHGFRYARVTITGNAKIVEIASIPISSVPEPAGGFTSGNPLVNRLVENTIWSQRANFVEVPTDCPQRDERLGWTGDAQVFAATACWLSDSQSFLRKYLRDVIADQREDGAVSHFSPDPTRLHPADFPGYAGSTGWGDAIVVIPWVLYTHYGDRAVLSECLDSMVRWVDFVWSISDGPIVRPPSHWGARGFTFGDWLQPVGD
;
A
#
# COMPACT_ATOMS: atom_id res chain seq x y z
N MET A 1 17.95 -12.58 -5.63
CA MET A 1 17.37 -11.96 -4.44
C MET A 1 18.15 -12.43 -3.23
N ILE A 2 18.27 -11.57 -2.22
CA ILE A 2 18.92 -11.90 -0.94
C ILE A 2 17.97 -11.61 0.21
N ALA A 3 17.99 -12.47 1.24
CA ALA A 3 17.24 -12.27 2.47
C ALA A 3 18.20 -11.87 3.61
N PRO A 4 17.83 -10.91 4.46
CA PRO A 4 18.59 -10.59 5.66
C PRO A 4 18.55 -11.75 6.67
N LEU A 5 19.70 -12.13 7.24
CA LEU A 5 19.75 -13.12 8.33
C LEU A 5 19.37 -12.52 9.70
N SER A 6 19.23 -11.20 9.78
CA SER A 6 18.74 -10.48 10.97
C SER A 6 17.21 -10.50 11.11
N ASP A 7 16.48 -10.95 10.09
CA ASP A 7 15.02 -10.94 10.08
C ASP A 7 14.44 -11.98 11.04
N GLY A 8 13.62 -11.51 11.98
CA GLY A 8 12.97 -12.33 13.01
C GLY A 8 11.62 -12.91 12.57
N GLY A 9 11.17 -12.65 11.34
CA GLY A 9 9.88 -13.07 10.84
C GLY A 9 8.78 -12.00 11.01
N GLN A 10 7.54 -12.37 10.64
CA GLN A 10 6.40 -11.45 10.65
C GLN A 10 6.18 -10.74 12.00
N GLY A 11 5.92 -9.44 11.95
CA GLY A 11 5.53 -8.65 13.12
C GLY A 11 6.65 -8.42 14.12
N THR A 12 7.90 -8.74 13.75
CA THR A 12 9.11 -8.47 14.52
C THR A 12 9.81 -7.21 14.03
N GLN A 13 10.99 -6.91 14.61
CA GLN A 13 11.79 -5.75 14.25
C GLN A 13 12.24 -5.83 12.80
N ALA A 14 12.01 -4.75 12.05
CA ALA A 14 12.35 -4.67 10.63
C ALA A 14 13.87 -4.77 10.42
N SER A 15 14.28 -5.19 9.23
CA SER A 15 15.68 -5.43 8.89
C SER A 15 16.14 -4.55 7.74
N PHE A 16 17.44 -4.34 7.63
CA PHE A 16 18.05 -3.76 6.43
C PHE A 16 19.13 -4.68 5.88
N VAL A 17 19.42 -4.55 4.59
CA VAL A 17 20.65 -5.06 3.96
C VAL A 17 21.48 -3.89 3.46
N SER A 18 22.80 -4.04 3.49
CA SER A 18 23.70 -2.99 3.01
C SER A 18 25.00 -3.53 2.42
N LYS A 19 25.64 -2.69 1.61
CA LYS A 19 26.90 -3.00 0.96
C LYS A 19 27.69 -1.72 0.70
N THR A 20 29.00 -1.80 0.91
CA THR A 20 29.96 -0.80 0.44
C THR A 20 30.60 -1.26 -0.87
N PHE A 21 30.90 -0.28 -1.73
CA PHE A 21 31.50 -0.52 -3.04
C PHE A 21 32.28 0.72 -3.50
N ASP A 22 33.34 0.53 -4.27
CA ASP A 22 34.10 1.63 -4.89
C ASP A 22 33.48 2.05 -6.22
N HIS A 23 33.54 3.34 -6.52
CA HIS A 23 33.07 3.90 -7.80
C HIS A 23 34.00 5.01 -8.31
N ASP A 24 34.33 4.98 -9.61
CA ASP A 24 35.39 5.81 -10.21
C ASP A 24 34.96 7.24 -10.61
N GLY A 25 33.74 7.69 -10.31
CA GLY A 25 33.37 9.07 -10.63
C GLY A 25 32.02 9.53 -10.11
N GLY A 26 32.01 10.66 -9.39
CA GLY A 26 30.76 11.37 -9.09
C GLY A 26 30.12 11.95 -10.36
N GLY A 27 28.81 11.83 -10.50
CA GLY A 27 28.04 12.45 -11.59
C GLY A 27 28.06 11.71 -12.93
N ARG A 28 28.57 10.48 -13.01
CA ARG A 28 28.35 9.62 -14.19
C ARG A 28 26.92 9.04 -14.15
N PRO A 29 26.27 8.84 -15.31
CA PRO A 29 24.97 8.21 -15.37
C PRO A 29 24.98 6.84 -14.70
N ALA A 30 24.08 6.66 -13.73
CA ALA A 30 23.86 5.41 -13.04
C ALA A 30 22.38 5.24 -12.68
N GLU A 31 21.87 4.04 -12.91
CA GLU A 31 20.47 3.69 -12.66
C GLU A 31 20.39 2.52 -11.69
N LEU A 32 19.49 2.64 -10.71
CA LEU A 32 19.16 1.58 -9.77
C LEU A 32 17.86 0.91 -10.20
N PHE A 33 17.92 -0.40 -10.43
CA PHE A 33 16.76 -1.28 -10.57
C PHE A 33 16.57 -2.02 -9.25
N ILE A 34 15.42 -1.90 -8.60
CA ILE A 34 15.22 -2.42 -7.25
C ILE A 34 13.80 -2.94 -7.02
N SER A 35 13.70 -4.03 -6.26
CA SER A 35 12.43 -4.60 -5.79
C SER A 35 12.64 -5.33 -4.45
N ALA A 36 11.53 -5.76 -3.84
CA ALA A 36 11.53 -6.53 -2.61
C ALA A 36 10.38 -7.55 -2.55
N LEU A 37 10.60 -8.61 -1.77
CA LEU A 37 9.50 -9.36 -1.13
C LEU A 37 9.25 -8.68 0.22
N GLY A 38 8.09 -8.05 0.36
CA GLY A 38 7.82 -7.08 1.42
C GLY A 38 7.75 -5.65 0.87
N LEU A 39 8.06 -4.67 1.71
CA LEU A 39 8.30 -3.29 1.28
C LEU A 39 9.76 -2.91 1.49
N TYR A 40 10.26 -1.96 0.70
CA TYR A 40 11.59 -1.41 0.86
C TYR A 40 11.63 0.12 0.89
N ARG A 41 12.70 0.64 1.49
CA ARG A 41 13.23 1.99 1.26
C ARG A 41 14.72 1.91 1.00
N CYS A 42 15.22 2.61 -0.01
CA CYS A 42 16.64 2.58 -0.36
C CYS A 42 17.33 3.91 -0.06
N PHE A 43 18.58 3.83 0.39
CA PHE A 43 19.44 4.97 0.65
C PHE A 43 20.80 4.73 0.02
N ILE A 44 21.38 5.76 -0.59
CA ILE A 44 22.76 5.77 -1.08
C ILE A 44 23.47 6.92 -0.37
N ASN A 45 24.57 6.61 0.31
CA ASN A 45 25.35 7.57 1.09
C ASN A 45 24.51 8.38 2.10
N GLY A 46 23.51 7.73 2.72
CA GLY A 46 22.61 8.34 3.69
C GLY A 46 21.47 9.19 3.08
N VAL A 47 21.42 9.32 1.75
CA VAL A 47 20.36 10.05 1.03
C VAL A 47 19.34 9.06 0.49
N ARG A 48 18.06 9.31 0.74
CA ARG A 48 16.97 8.46 0.25
C ARG A 48 16.92 8.48 -1.29
N VAL A 49 16.79 7.30 -1.88
CA VAL A 49 16.55 7.12 -3.32
C VAL A 49 15.07 7.32 -3.62
N GLY A 50 14.77 8.29 -4.49
CA GLY A 50 13.41 8.62 -4.89
C GLY A 50 12.55 9.16 -3.74
N THR A 51 11.27 9.38 -4.04
CA THR A 51 10.25 9.85 -3.08
C THR A 51 9.06 8.92 -2.98
N ASP A 52 9.11 7.78 -3.67
CA ASP A 52 8.03 6.82 -3.74
C ASP A 52 7.81 6.16 -2.38
N LEU A 53 6.55 5.93 -2.04
CA LEU A 53 6.11 5.31 -0.81
C LEU A 53 5.63 3.89 -1.08
N LEU A 54 5.69 3.04 -0.04
CA LEU A 54 5.17 1.68 -0.08
C LEU A 54 5.69 0.86 -1.27
N THR A 55 6.95 1.09 -1.66
CA THR A 55 7.63 0.35 -2.74
C THR A 55 7.97 -1.08 -2.31
N PRO A 56 7.90 -2.09 -3.19
CA PRO A 56 7.70 -1.97 -4.63
C PRO A 56 6.23 -1.88 -5.06
N GLY A 57 5.31 -1.83 -4.10
CA GLY A 57 3.88 -1.84 -4.35
C GLY A 57 3.23 -3.17 -3.97
N TRP A 58 1.97 -3.32 -4.37
CA TRP A 58 1.21 -4.56 -4.14
C TRP A 58 0.79 -5.19 -5.46
N THR A 59 1.28 -6.39 -5.73
CA THR A 59 0.93 -7.22 -6.89
C THR A 59 0.70 -8.66 -6.41
N ASN A 60 0.30 -9.55 -7.33
CA ASN A 60 0.24 -10.99 -7.08
C ASN A 60 1.66 -11.55 -6.96
N TYR A 61 2.25 -11.54 -5.76
CA TYR A 61 3.68 -11.87 -5.57
C TYR A 61 4.09 -13.26 -6.08
N ASP A 62 3.14 -14.15 -6.32
CA ASP A 62 3.31 -15.50 -6.88
C ASP A 62 3.17 -15.56 -8.43
N ASP A 63 2.92 -14.43 -9.10
CA ASP A 63 2.84 -14.31 -10.56
C ASP A 63 3.63 -13.11 -11.12
N ARG A 64 3.61 -11.98 -10.41
CA ARG A 64 4.19 -10.71 -10.85
C ARG A 64 4.64 -9.87 -9.66
N ILE A 65 5.85 -9.33 -9.74
CA ILE A 65 6.46 -8.50 -8.71
C ILE A 65 7.02 -7.24 -9.37
N ALA A 66 6.51 -6.09 -8.96
CA ALA A 66 6.97 -4.81 -9.50
C ALA A 66 8.44 -4.54 -9.12
N TYR A 67 9.19 -3.90 -10.02
CA TYR A 67 10.46 -3.26 -9.70
C TYR A 67 10.46 -1.79 -10.14
N GLN A 68 11.18 -0.97 -9.40
CA GLN A 68 11.35 0.44 -9.69
C GLN A 68 12.71 0.71 -10.34
N ARG A 69 12.77 1.76 -11.14
CA ARG A 69 13.98 2.28 -11.77
C ARG A 69 14.20 3.73 -11.32
N TYR A 70 15.38 4.02 -10.81
CA TYR A 70 15.76 5.37 -10.37
C TYR A 70 17.07 5.80 -11.00
N ASP A 71 17.13 7.05 -11.45
CA ASP A 71 18.41 7.73 -11.66
C ASP A 71 19.03 8.05 -10.29
N VAL A 72 20.22 7.52 -10.04
CA VAL A 72 20.95 7.70 -8.78
C VAL A 72 22.31 8.38 -8.99
N SER A 73 22.54 8.95 -10.18
CA SER A 73 23.81 9.54 -10.60
C SER A 73 24.31 10.60 -9.62
N SER A 74 23.40 11.42 -9.08
CA SER A 74 23.72 12.49 -8.14
C SER A 74 23.98 12.01 -6.71
N LEU A 75 23.68 10.75 -6.39
CA LEU A 75 23.88 10.17 -5.07
C LEU A 75 25.25 9.49 -4.94
N LEU A 76 25.90 9.20 -6.06
CA LEU A 76 27.21 8.55 -6.11
C LEU A 76 28.35 9.55 -6.00
N LYS A 77 29.40 9.16 -5.28
CA LYS A 77 30.66 9.90 -5.17
C LYS A 77 31.83 9.06 -5.66
N SER A 78 32.97 9.70 -5.92
CA SER A 78 34.21 8.98 -6.21
C SER A 78 34.71 8.25 -4.96
N GLY A 79 35.24 7.03 -5.13
CA GLY A 79 35.72 6.16 -4.06
C GLY A 79 34.60 5.38 -3.38
N LEU A 80 34.69 5.22 -2.06
CA LEU A 80 33.80 4.35 -1.30
C LEU A 80 32.38 4.92 -1.17
N ASN A 81 31.41 4.18 -1.69
CA ASN A 81 29.98 4.43 -1.56
C ASN A 81 29.34 3.37 -0.66
N ARG A 82 28.17 3.69 -0.10
CA ARG A 82 27.34 2.75 0.65
C ARG A 82 25.90 2.80 0.19
N ILE A 83 25.32 1.62 -0.08
CA ILE A 83 23.90 1.43 -0.34
C ILE A 83 23.26 0.68 0.84
N GLU A 84 22.06 1.10 1.21
CA GLU A 84 21.21 0.47 2.22
C GLU A 84 19.82 0.25 1.65
N ILE A 85 19.24 -0.91 1.94
CA ILE A 85 17.86 -1.24 1.59
C ILE A 85 17.18 -1.68 2.89
N TRP A 86 16.34 -0.81 3.42
CA TRP A 86 15.46 -1.08 4.55
C TRP A 86 14.31 -1.95 4.06
N LEU A 87 13.92 -2.97 4.83
CA LEU A 87 12.91 -3.95 4.47
C LEU A 87 11.91 -4.14 5.61
N ALA A 88 10.63 -4.25 5.25
CA ALA A 88 9.54 -4.55 6.18
C ALA A 88 8.51 -5.50 5.57
N ASP A 89 7.60 -6.02 6.40
CA ASP A 89 6.64 -7.06 6.03
C ASP A 89 5.77 -6.72 4.82
N GLY A 90 5.27 -5.48 4.76
CA GLY A 90 4.42 -5.03 3.65
C GLY A 90 3.15 -5.85 3.47
N TRP A 91 2.55 -5.78 2.28
CA TRP A 91 1.45 -6.67 1.92
C TRP A 91 1.91 -8.14 1.82
N TYR A 92 3.12 -8.37 1.30
CA TYR A 92 3.69 -9.71 1.11
C TYR A 92 3.61 -10.60 2.36
N ARG A 93 4.03 -10.06 3.52
CA ARG A 93 4.14 -10.84 4.76
C ARG A 93 3.17 -10.40 5.85
N SER A 94 2.62 -9.18 5.87
CA SER A 94 1.66 -8.79 6.92
C SER A 94 0.43 -9.70 6.94
N PRO A 95 -0.30 -9.83 8.06
CA PRO A 95 -1.62 -10.43 8.05
C PRO A 95 -2.55 -9.63 7.13
N ILE A 96 -3.03 -10.25 6.05
CA ILE A 96 -4.04 -9.72 5.14
C ILE A 96 -5.37 -10.41 5.41
N MET A 97 -6.51 -9.78 5.08
CA MET A 97 -7.87 -10.17 5.48
C MET A 97 -8.23 -9.80 6.94
N TRP A 98 -9.52 -9.88 7.25
CA TRP A 98 -10.09 -9.39 8.51
C TRP A 98 -10.20 -10.48 9.59
N GLY A 99 -10.02 -10.06 10.85
CA GLY A 99 -10.33 -10.85 12.04
C GLY A 99 -9.91 -12.33 11.97
N VAL A 100 -10.88 -13.24 12.14
CA VAL A 100 -10.65 -14.70 12.13
C VAL A 100 -10.24 -15.28 10.78
N LYS A 101 -10.28 -14.47 9.71
CA LYS A 101 -9.88 -14.84 8.35
C LYS A 101 -8.50 -14.29 7.98
N ALA A 102 -7.79 -13.64 8.90
CA ALA A 102 -6.46 -13.12 8.66
C ALA A 102 -5.49 -14.22 8.21
N ILE A 103 -4.74 -13.95 7.14
CA ILE A 103 -3.74 -14.82 6.54
C ILE A 103 -2.36 -14.25 6.87
N PRO A 104 -1.67 -14.77 7.90
CA PRO A 104 -0.28 -14.38 8.17
C PRO A 104 0.66 -14.96 7.11
N ASN A 105 1.81 -14.31 6.89
CA ASN A 105 2.77 -14.71 5.86
C ASN A 105 2.11 -14.93 4.49
N CYS A 106 1.22 -14.00 4.11
CA CYS A 106 0.21 -14.20 3.07
C CYS A 106 0.76 -14.77 1.76
N TRP A 107 1.90 -14.24 1.27
CA TRP A 107 2.59 -14.77 0.09
C TRP A 107 3.91 -15.47 0.42
N GLY A 108 4.44 -15.26 1.62
CA GLY A 108 5.60 -15.98 2.11
C GLY A 108 6.09 -15.45 3.44
N ASP A 109 7.00 -16.20 4.05
CA ASP A 109 7.52 -15.98 5.40
C ASP A 109 8.89 -15.25 5.41
N ARG A 110 9.57 -15.17 4.26
CA ARG A 110 10.88 -14.51 4.11
C ARG A 110 10.78 -13.21 3.30
N ILE A 111 11.19 -12.09 3.91
CA ILE A 111 11.43 -10.84 3.17
C ILE A 111 12.75 -10.91 2.40
N GLY A 112 12.89 -10.11 1.35
CA GLY A 112 14.11 -10.08 0.56
C GLY A 112 14.25 -8.85 -0.32
N ALA A 113 15.47 -8.55 -0.73
CA ALA A 113 15.81 -7.47 -1.65
C ALA A 113 16.45 -8.03 -2.92
N ILE A 114 16.14 -7.40 -4.05
CA ILE A 114 16.89 -7.57 -5.28
C ILE A 114 17.19 -6.19 -5.85
N ALA A 115 18.45 -5.93 -6.15
CA ALA A 115 18.87 -4.66 -6.73
C ALA A 115 20.07 -4.84 -7.67
N ASP A 116 20.01 -4.13 -8.80
CA ASP A 116 21.10 -3.98 -9.75
C ASP A 116 21.34 -2.47 -9.97
N LEU A 117 22.54 -2.01 -9.63
CA LEU A 117 23.04 -0.67 -9.93
C LEU A 117 23.85 -0.74 -11.21
N VAL A 118 23.41 -0.05 -12.25
CA VAL A 118 23.97 -0.13 -13.59
C VAL A 118 24.50 1.25 -14.00
N GLY A 119 25.77 1.30 -14.40
CA GLY A 119 26.39 2.48 -14.99
C GLY A 119 26.60 2.32 -16.49
N THR A 120 27.19 3.35 -17.11
CA THR A 120 27.52 3.36 -18.55
C THR A 120 28.43 2.20 -18.99
N ALA A 121 29.33 1.73 -18.12
CA ALA A 121 30.27 0.65 -18.40
C ALA A 121 29.76 -0.76 -18.03
N GLY A 122 28.52 -0.86 -17.54
CA GLY A 122 27.91 -2.12 -17.09
C GLY A 122 27.47 -2.09 -15.62
N THR A 123 27.18 -3.26 -15.07
CA THR A 123 26.74 -3.41 -13.67
C THR A 123 27.85 -3.01 -12.70
N ILE A 124 27.56 -2.03 -11.84
CA ILE A 124 28.44 -1.54 -10.77
C ILE A 124 28.30 -2.45 -9.54
N LEU A 125 27.05 -2.79 -9.20
CA LEU A 125 26.74 -3.59 -8.02
C LEU A 125 25.45 -4.38 -8.24
N SER A 126 25.44 -5.63 -7.78
CA SER A 126 24.23 -6.45 -7.67
C SER A 126 24.07 -6.96 -6.24
N THR A 127 22.84 -7.25 -5.84
CA THR A 127 22.59 -7.99 -4.59
C THR A 127 23.17 -9.40 -4.66
N ASP A 128 24.00 -9.76 -3.68
CA ASP A 128 24.59 -11.09 -3.52
C ASP A 128 24.82 -11.40 -2.02
N THR A 129 25.29 -12.60 -1.71
CA THR A 129 25.50 -13.06 -0.31
C THR A 129 26.67 -12.38 0.40
N SER A 130 27.43 -11.52 -0.28
CA SER A 130 28.50 -10.73 0.34
C SER A 130 27.98 -9.48 1.05
N TRP A 131 26.69 -9.16 0.90
CA TRP A 131 26.01 -8.09 1.62
C TRP A 131 25.90 -8.42 3.12
N ARG A 132 25.75 -7.36 3.93
CA ARG A 132 25.52 -7.46 5.37
C ARG A 132 24.09 -7.08 5.71
N SER A 133 23.59 -7.54 6.84
CA SER A 133 22.27 -7.17 7.34
C SER A 133 22.31 -6.76 8.82
N GLY A 134 21.25 -6.09 9.26
CA GLY A 134 21.05 -5.66 10.63
C GLY A 134 19.60 -5.27 10.88
N LEU A 135 19.33 -4.83 12.10
CA LEU A 135 17.99 -4.42 12.53
C LEU A 135 17.80 -2.91 12.38
N LEU A 136 16.58 -2.50 12.04
CA LEU A 136 16.15 -1.11 11.93
C LEU A 136 15.59 -0.57 13.26
N PRO A 137 15.50 0.76 13.44
CA PRO A 137 14.78 1.37 14.56
C PRO A 137 13.26 1.09 14.56
N ILE A 138 12.73 0.50 13.48
CA ILE A 138 11.34 0.07 13.35
C ILE A 138 11.16 -1.29 14.05
N LEU A 139 10.62 -1.27 15.27
CA LEU A 139 10.44 -2.43 16.13
C LEU A 139 9.31 -3.36 15.69
N LYS A 140 8.32 -2.80 14.98
CA LYS A 140 7.22 -3.53 14.36
C LYS A 140 6.56 -2.65 13.32
N SER A 141 6.19 -3.21 12.18
CA SER A 141 5.41 -2.50 11.16
C SER A 141 4.43 -3.45 10.48
N GLY A 142 3.29 -2.94 10.02
CA GLY A 142 2.33 -3.69 9.23
C GLY A 142 1.22 -2.79 8.68
N ILE A 143 0.65 -3.18 7.54
CA ILE A 143 -0.32 -2.34 6.80
C ILE A 143 -1.54 -1.97 7.66
N TYR A 144 -2.13 -2.94 8.39
CA TYR A 144 -3.26 -2.66 9.28
C TYR A 144 -2.85 -2.31 10.71
N PHE A 145 -1.67 -2.75 11.14
CA PHE A 145 -1.19 -2.57 12.52
C PHE A 145 -0.76 -1.13 12.79
N GLY A 146 0.03 -0.55 11.88
CA GLY A 146 0.76 0.69 12.09
C GLY A 146 2.26 0.45 12.27
N GLU A 147 2.95 1.31 13.03
CA GLU A 147 4.41 1.27 13.16
C GLU A 147 4.88 1.65 14.57
N ILE A 148 5.78 0.85 15.14
CA ILE A 148 6.51 1.16 16.38
C ILE A 148 7.95 1.50 16.01
N TYR A 149 8.42 2.66 16.43
CA TYR A 149 9.74 3.19 16.10
C TYR A 149 10.46 3.67 17.37
N ASP A 150 11.72 3.28 17.54
CA ASP A 150 12.57 3.71 18.65
C ASP A 150 13.79 4.49 18.13
N ALA A 151 13.74 5.82 18.23
CA ALA A 151 14.77 6.71 17.68
C ALA A 151 16.12 6.60 18.41
N ARG A 152 16.16 5.96 19.59
CA ARG A 152 17.41 5.63 20.29
C ARG A 152 18.21 4.56 19.55
N ARG A 153 17.61 3.89 18.55
CA ARG A 153 18.21 2.79 17.76
C ARG A 153 18.56 3.19 16.31
N GLU A 154 18.63 4.48 15.99
CA GLU A 154 18.95 4.94 14.63
C GLU A 154 20.40 4.68 14.20
N SER A 155 21.30 4.42 15.14
CA SER A 155 22.66 3.95 14.83
C SER A 155 22.62 2.49 14.37
N LEU A 156 22.46 2.31 13.06
CA LEU A 156 22.41 0.99 12.42
C LEU A 156 23.75 0.25 12.55
N ALA A 157 23.69 -1.04 12.85
CA ALA A 157 24.85 -1.91 12.96
C ALA A 157 24.70 -3.16 12.08
N GLU A 158 25.72 -3.44 11.26
CA GLU A 158 25.84 -4.65 10.45
C GLU A 158 26.21 -5.85 11.35
N THR A 159 25.19 -6.48 11.92
CA THR A 159 25.34 -7.56 12.91
C THR A 159 25.28 -8.96 12.29
N HIS A 160 24.74 -9.07 11.08
CA HIS A 160 24.46 -10.34 10.42
C HIS A 160 24.90 -10.32 8.93
N GLY A 161 24.88 -11.49 8.30
CA GLY A 161 25.07 -11.65 6.87
C GLY A 161 23.74 -11.64 6.10
N THR A 162 23.81 -12.01 4.83
CA THR A 162 22.64 -12.26 3.99
C THR A 162 22.72 -13.68 3.42
N GLU A 163 21.59 -14.22 3.02
CA GLU A 163 21.54 -15.48 2.29
C GLU A 163 20.83 -15.34 0.95
N ARG A 164 21.14 -16.25 0.03
CA ARG A 164 20.48 -16.29 -1.27
C ARG A 164 19.08 -16.84 -1.09
N LEU A 165 18.07 -16.05 -1.46
CA LEU A 165 16.70 -16.51 -1.55
C LEU A 165 16.44 -16.99 -2.99
N PRO A 166 16.02 -18.25 -3.21
CA PRO A 166 15.56 -18.70 -4.52
C PRO A 166 14.46 -17.78 -5.02
N PHE A 167 14.63 -17.27 -6.24
CA PHE A 167 13.74 -16.26 -6.79
C PHE A 167 13.77 -16.36 -8.31
N ASP A 168 12.60 -16.50 -8.92
CA ASP A 168 12.46 -16.44 -10.37
C ASP A 168 12.41 -14.98 -10.82
N LYS A 169 13.46 -14.53 -11.53
CA LYS A 169 13.51 -13.17 -12.09
C LYS A 169 12.46 -12.96 -13.18
N GLY A 170 11.89 -14.02 -13.76
CA GLY A 170 10.78 -13.96 -14.72
C GLY A 170 9.51 -13.33 -14.15
N LEU A 171 9.35 -13.33 -12.82
CA LEU A 171 8.23 -12.66 -12.12
C LEU A 171 8.39 -11.13 -12.10
N LEU A 172 9.58 -10.58 -12.37
CA LEU A 172 9.81 -9.15 -12.28
C LEU A 172 9.17 -8.40 -13.44
N VAL A 173 8.31 -7.44 -13.12
CA VAL A 173 7.69 -6.51 -14.07
C VAL A 173 8.07 -5.07 -13.70
N ALA A 174 8.31 -4.21 -14.70
CA ALA A 174 8.54 -2.80 -14.42
C ALA A 174 7.30 -2.21 -13.75
N HIS A 175 7.44 -1.35 -12.74
CA HIS A 175 6.30 -0.75 -12.06
C HIS A 175 5.35 -0.04 -13.06
N GLU A 176 4.09 -0.50 -13.12
CA GLU A 176 3.18 -0.25 -14.25
C GLU A 176 2.21 0.92 -14.01
N THR A 177 2.34 1.59 -12.87
CA THR A 177 1.52 2.75 -12.50
C THR A 177 2.36 3.86 -11.87
N THR A 178 1.74 5.01 -11.62
CA THR A 178 2.35 6.09 -10.85
C THR A 178 2.54 5.62 -9.41
N ALA A 179 3.75 5.81 -8.89
CA ALA A 179 4.08 5.45 -7.52
C ALA A 179 3.23 6.21 -6.51
N VAL A 180 2.98 5.58 -5.35
CA VAL A 180 2.35 6.25 -4.22
C VAL A 180 3.22 7.41 -3.76
N ARG A 181 2.64 8.62 -3.72
CA ARG A 181 3.33 9.85 -3.31
C ARG A 181 2.54 10.62 -2.26
N GLU A 182 3.24 11.44 -1.51
CA GLU A 182 2.63 12.42 -0.60
C GLU A 182 1.91 13.51 -1.40
N LEU A 183 0.74 13.91 -0.90
CA LEU A 183 0.03 15.11 -1.31
C LEU A 183 0.33 16.25 -0.32
N GLN A 184 -0.26 17.42 -0.56
CA GLN A 184 -0.10 18.58 0.31
C GLN A 184 -0.50 18.26 1.76
N PRO A 185 0.36 18.57 2.76
CA PRO A 185 0.04 18.40 4.17
C PRO A 185 -1.18 19.20 4.60
N LEU A 186 -1.98 18.63 5.49
CA LEU A 186 -3.15 19.26 6.09
C LEU A 186 -2.88 19.53 7.58
N ALA A 187 -2.79 20.81 7.94
CA ALA A 187 -2.72 21.24 9.33
C ALA A 187 -4.06 20.99 10.06
N PRO A 188 -4.06 20.76 11.38
CA PRO A 188 -5.31 20.61 12.13
C PRO A 188 -6.14 21.89 12.07
N VAL A 189 -7.44 21.73 11.83
CA VAL A 189 -8.42 22.84 11.86
C VAL A 189 -8.96 23.07 13.28
N SER A 190 -8.87 22.07 14.15
CA SER A 190 -9.15 22.21 15.59
C SER A 190 -8.47 21.11 16.41
N SER A 191 -8.36 21.34 17.72
CA SER A 191 -7.90 20.34 18.68
C SER A 191 -8.59 20.51 20.03
N TRP A 192 -8.76 19.42 20.79
CA TRP A 192 -9.27 19.44 22.15
C TRP A 192 -8.68 18.30 22.98
N THR A 193 -8.82 18.41 24.30
CA THR A 193 -8.40 17.37 25.24
C THR A 193 -9.60 16.49 25.59
N ASP A 194 -9.41 15.18 25.61
CA ASP A 194 -10.44 14.25 26.09
C ASP A 194 -10.38 14.06 27.62
N GLU A 195 -11.32 13.28 28.17
CA GLU A 195 -11.44 13.06 29.62
C GLU A 195 -10.21 12.38 30.25
N GLU A 196 -9.38 11.72 29.44
CA GLU A 196 -8.15 11.04 29.87
C GLU A 196 -6.89 11.94 29.69
N GLY A 197 -7.07 13.20 29.29
CA GLY A 197 -5.96 14.14 29.10
C GLY A 197 -5.22 13.99 27.77
N ARG A 198 -5.73 13.18 26.84
CA ARG A 198 -5.14 12.99 25.50
C ARG A 198 -5.60 14.10 24.57
N THR A 199 -4.76 14.48 23.61
CA THR A 199 -5.13 15.54 22.64
C THR A 199 -5.68 14.91 21.37
N ILE A 200 -6.87 15.32 20.95
CA ILE A 200 -7.46 14.94 19.67
C ILE A 200 -7.31 16.10 18.70
N TYR A 201 -6.82 15.80 17.49
CA TYR A 201 -6.69 16.72 16.37
C TYR A 201 -7.73 16.39 15.30
N ASP A 202 -8.44 17.40 14.80
CA ASP A 202 -9.28 17.31 13.60
C ASP A 202 -8.54 17.98 12.43
N PHE A 203 -8.23 17.22 11.37
CA PHE A 203 -7.57 17.74 10.16
C PHE A 203 -8.57 18.30 9.13
N GLY A 204 -9.87 18.24 9.40
CA GLY A 204 -10.93 18.80 8.56
C GLY A 204 -11.28 17.95 7.33
N GLN A 205 -10.47 16.92 7.02
CA GLN A 205 -10.63 16.06 5.87
C GLN A 205 -10.29 14.61 6.22
N ASN A 206 -11.13 13.67 5.79
CA ASN A 206 -10.83 12.24 5.85
C ASN A 206 -9.92 11.85 4.67
N VAL A 207 -8.80 11.20 4.93
CA VAL A 207 -7.78 10.86 3.93
C VAL A 207 -7.22 9.46 4.14
N GLY A 208 -6.68 8.86 3.07
CA GLY A 208 -5.70 7.77 3.17
C GLY A 208 -4.31 8.38 3.28
N GLY A 209 -3.53 8.03 4.30
CA GLY A 209 -2.24 8.66 4.57
C GLY A 209 -1.64 8.33 5.92
N TYR A 210 -0.85 9.25 6.47
CA TYR A 210 -0.31 9.14 7.83
C TYR A 210 -0.16 10.49 8.49
N VAL A 211 0.02 10.50 9.81
CA VAL A 211 0.38 11.71 10.55
C VAL A 211 1.89 11.91 10.54
N ARG A 212 2.33 13.13 10.24
CA ARG A 212 3.71 13.60 10.46
C ARG A 212 3.70 14.63 11.58
N TYR A 213 4.71 14.58 12.44
CA TYR A 213 4.85 15.57 13.50
C TYR A 213 6.30 15.87 13.84
N ILE A 214 6.50 17.06 14.41
CA ILE A 214 7.71 17.47 15.09
C ILE A 214 7.45 17.38 16.58
N VAL A 215 8.32 16.70 17.32
CA VAL A 215 8.21 16.52 18.77
C VAL A 215 9.50 17.00 19.45
N ARG A 216 9.35 17.59 20.64
CA ARG A 216 10.46 17.96 21.51
C ARG A 216 10.28 17.32 22.87
N GLY A 217 11.32 16.68 23.40
CA GLY A 217 11.24 16.04 24.71
C GLY A 217 12.53 15.37 25.17
N THR A 218 12.46 14.71 26.31
CA THR A 218 13.55 13.87 26.85
C THR A 218 13.60 12.52 26.14
N GLY A 219 14.80 11.97 26.01
CA GLY A 219 14.98 10.61 25.49
C GLY A 219 14.18 9.57 26.27
N GLY A 220 13.51 8.67 25.56
CA GLY A 220 12.62 7.66 26.14
C GLY A 220 11.18 8.11 26.40
N ALA A 221 10.84 9.40 26.23
CA ALA A 221 9.44 9.81 26.14
C ALA A 221 8.80 9.19 24.88
N GLU A 222 7.50 8.94 24.92
CA GLU A 222 6.79 8.30 23.80
C GLU A 222 5.60 9.13 23.32
N VAL A 223 5.39 9.09 22.00
CA VAL A 223 4.22 9.65 21.34
C VAL A 223 3.46 8.52 20.67
N ARG A 224 2.25 8.24 21.17
CA ARG A 224 1.31 7.31 20.54
C ARG A 224 0.27 8.11 19.76
N VAL A 225 0.07 7.76 18.49
CA VAL A 225 -0.95 8.37 17.62
C VAL A 225 -1.93 7.29 17.18
N GLU A 226 -3.20 7.49 17.49
CA GLU A 226 -4.31 6.60 17.11
C GLU A 226 -5.25 7.34 16.17
N HIS A 227 -5.87 6.62 15.23
CA HIS A 227 -6.59 7.22 14.12
C HIS A 227 -8.09 6.91 14.15
N SER A 228 -8.92 7.85 13.69
CA SER A 228 -10.33 7.61 13.40
C SER A 228 -10.83 8.44 12.20
N GLU A 229 -11.82 7.91 11.48
CA GLU A 229 -12.57 8.64 10.45
C GLU A 229 -13.69 9.51 11.02
N VAL A 230 -14.26 9.12 12.16
CA VAL A 230 -15.49 9.71 12.73
C VAL A 230 -15.36 9.96 14.23
N LEU A 231 -16.28 10.74 14.77
CA LEU A 231 -16.46 10.90 16.20
C LEU A 231 -17.82 10.33 16.60
N GLY A 232 -17.91 9.79 17.81
CA GLY A 232 -19.17 9.52 18.47
C GLY A 232 -19.84 10.79 19.00
N PRO A 233 -20.96 10.63 19.75
CA PRO A 233 -21.57 11.72 20.51
C PRO A 233 -20.55 12.47 21.37
N ASP A 234 -20.78 13.76 21.58
CA ASP A 234 -19.94 14.62 22.43
C ASP A 234 -18.45 14.65 22.03
N ARG A 235 -18.16 14.45 20.73
CA ARG A 235 -16.80 14.40 20.16
C ARG A 235 -15.94 13.26 20.72
N HIS A 236 -16.57 12.18 21.17
CA HIS A 236 -15.86 10.99 21.61
C HIS A 236 -15.07 10.37 20.44
N PHE A 237 -13.80 10.03 20.68
CA PHE A 237 -12.98 9.35 19.69
C PHE A 237 -13.48 7.92 19.46
N ASP A 238 -13.92 7.61 18.24
CA ASP A 238 -14.54 6.31 17.93
C ASP A 238 -13.90 5.68 16.71
N ASN A 239 -13.13 4.61 16.91
CA ASN A 239 -12.50 3.83 15.83
C ASN A 239 -13.01 2.38 15.79
N ARG A 240 -14.21 2.10 16.33
CA ARG A 240 -14.77 0.74 16.34
C ARG A 240 -14.95 0.16 14.92
N ASN A 241 -15.17 1.02 13.92
CA ASN A 241 -15.29 0.62 12.52
C ASN A 241 -13.98 0.08 11.91
N TYR A 242 -12.84 0.19 12.60
CA TYR A 242 -11.56 -0.35 12.15
C TYR A 242 -11.44 -1.87 12.36
N ARG A 243 -12.37 -2.47 13.12
CA ARG A 243 -12.38 -3.90 13.45
C ARG A 243 -11.06 -4.33 14.12
N ALA A 244 -10.28 -5.22 13.52
CA ALA A 244 -9.01 -5.68 14.09
C ALA A 244 -7.79 -4.83 13.69
N ALA A 245 -7.95 -3.82 12.81
CA ALA A 245 -6.86 -2.93 12.45
C ALA A 245 -6.49 -2.03 13.64
N ALA A 246 -5.30 -2.25 14.20
CA ALA A 246 -4.83 -1.47 15.34
C ALA A 246 -4.54 0.00 14.99
N ALA A 247 -4.17 0.27 13.72
CA ALA A 247 -4.00 1.57 13.11
C ALA A 247 -3.40 2.66 14.02
N HIS A 248 -2.26 2.38 14.63
CA HIS A 248 -1.58 3.35 15.49
C HIS A 248 -0.07 3.37 15.26
N THR A 249 0.54 4.49 15.56
CA THR A 249 2.00 4.59 15.62
C THR A 249 2.47 4.83 17.04
N LEU A 250 3.65 4.32 17.39
CA LEU A 250 4.34 4.63 18.64
C LEU A 250 5.78 5.06 18.31
N TYR A 251 6.16 6.25 18.75
CA TYR A 251 7.51 6.79 18.56
C TYR A 251 8.18 7.04 19.91
N THR A 252 9.33 6.42 20.15
CA THR A 252 10.16 6.68 21.32
C THR A 252 11.28 7.66 20.97
N LEU A 253 11.32 8.79 21.67
CA LEU A 253 12.26 9.88 21.41
C LEU A 253 13.71 9.50 21.76
N ARG A 254 14.68 10.07 21.03
CA ARG A 254 16.09 10.00 21.40
C ARG A 254 16.48 11.06 22.45
N GLY A 255 15.85 12.24 22.38
CA GLY A 255 16.04 13.36 23.31
C GLY A 255 16.91 14.51 22.78
N ASP A 256 17.20 14.54 21.48
CA ASP A 256 18.19 15.47 20.89
C ASP A 256 17.52 16.61 20.12
N GLY A 257 16.80 17.49 20.83
CA GLY A 257 16.17 18.67 20.24
C GLY A 257 14.80 18.38 19.62
N ASP A 258 14.54 18.95 18.44
CA ASP A 258 13.32 18.71 17.68
C ASP A 258 13.50 17.49 16.78
N GLU A 259 12.66 16.49 16.98
CA GLU A 259 12.66 15.24 16.22
C GLU A 259 11.44 15.21 15.29
N THR A 260 11.64 14.81 14.04
CA THR A 260 10.55 14.65 13.06
C THR A 260 10.27 13.18 12.84
N TYR A 261 9.00 12.79 12.96
CA TYR A 261 8.57 11.42 12.70
C TYR A 261 7.38 11.35 11.75
N ALA A 262 7.45 10.36 10.86
CA ALA A 262 6.34 9.83 10.08
C ALA A 262 6.61 8.33 9.86
N PRO A 263 5.57 7.47 9.82
CA PRO A 263 5.77 6.04 9.60
C PRO A 263 6.35 5.74 8.20
N HIS A 264 7.04 4.61 8.08
CA HIS A 264 7.78 4.23 6.87
C HIS A 264 7.03 3.26 5.98
N PHE A 265 6.36 2.26 6.57
CA PHE A 265 5.83 1.09 5.86
C PHE A 265 4.35 0.79 6.16
N THR A 266 3.59 1.83 6.51
CA THR A 266 2.16 1.72 6.83
C THR A 266 1.41 2.99 6.44
N PHE A 267 0.08 2.92 6.40
CA PHE A 267 -0.82 4.05 6.20
C PHE A 267 -2.17 3.77 6.90
N HIS A 268 -2.99 4.79 7.04
CA HIS A 268 -4.27 4.77 7.74
C HIS A 268 -5.31 5.62 6.98
N GLY A 269 -6.60 5.30 7.15
CA GLY A 269 -7.71 6.10 6.66
C GLY A 269 -8.33 6.91 7.79
N PHE A 270 -8.17 8.23 7.84
CA PHE A 270 -8.54 9.03 9.00
C PHE A 270 -8.80 10.51 8.71
N ARG A 271 -9.61 11.12 9.59
CA ARG A 271 -9.76 12.57 9.74
C ARG A 271 -9.24 13.07 11.08
N TYR A 272 -9.32 12.23 12.10
CA TYR A 272 -8.99 12.55 13.48
C TYR A 272 -7.78 11.74 13.94
N ALA A 273 -6.91 12.37 14.73
CA ALA A 273 -5.81 11.70 15.40
C ALA A 273 -5.84 11.98 16.90
N ARG A 274 -5.81 10.94 17.73
CA ARG A 274 -5.66 11.03 19.17
C ARG A 274 -4.20 10.80 19.54
N VAL A 275 -3.60 11.79 20.20
CA VAL A 275 -2.20 11.79 20.63
C VAL A 275 -2.13 11.59 22.13
N THR A 276 -1.45 10.52 22.53
CA THR A 276 -1.08 10.25 23.93
C THR A 276 0.42 10.39 24.08
N ILE A 277 0.86 11.18 25.05
CA ILE A 277 2.28 11.38 25.35
C ILE A 277 2.59 10.77 26.72
N THR A 278 3.63 9.95 26.79
CA THR A 278 4.19 9.45 28.06
C THR A 278 5.60 10.01 28.26
N GLY A 279 5.96 10.35 29.50
CA GLY A 279 7.20 11.05 29.80
C GLY A 279 7.16 12.55 29.46
N ASN A 280 8.33 13.19 29.37
CA ASN A 280 8.44 14.63 29.15
C ASN A 280 8.64 14.94 27.66
N ALA A 281 7.55 15.08 26.91
CA ALA A 281 7.57 15.52 25.51
C ALA A 281 6.36 16.39 25.17
N LYS A 282 6.46 17.11 24.06
CA LYS A 282 5.37 17.90 23.48
C LYS A 282 5.43 17.90 21.96
N ILE A 283 4.26 17.88 21.34
CA ILE A 283 4.12 18.14 19.90
C ILE A 283 4.42 19.62 19.64
N VAL A 284 5.32 19.87 18.70
CA VAL A 284 5.66 21.21 18.19
C VAL A 284 4.83 21.53 16.96
N GLU A 285 4.72 20.58 16.04
CA GLU A 285 3.93 20.67 14.82
C GLU A 285 3.34 19.30 14.49
N ILE A 286 2.14 19.27 13.90
CA ILE A 286 1.48 18.04 13.47
C ILE A 286 0.65 18.30 12.21
N ALA A 287 0.69 17.38 11.27
CA ALA A 287 -0.08 17.43 10.04
C ALA A 287 -0.54 16.04 9.60
N SER A 288 -1.69 15.98 8.95
CA SER A 288 -2.10 14.82 8.15
C SER A 288 -1.43 14.90 6.78
N ILE A 289 -0.81 13.81 6.34
CA ILE A 289 -0.11 13.68 5.06
C ILE A 289 -0.88 12.69 4.20
N PRO A 290 -1.75 13.15 3.29
CA PRO A 290 -2.47 12.26 2.39
C PRO A 290 -1.49 11.62 1.39
N ILE A 291 -1.77 10.40 0.96
CA ILE A 291 -0.98 9.69 -0.05
C ILE A 291 -1.87 9.14 -1.16
N SER A 292 -1.34 9.04 -2.39
CA SER A 292 -2.07 8.41 -3.50
C SER A 292 -1.13 8.04 -4.66
N SER A 293 -1.53 7.03 -5.43
CA SER A 293 -1.00 6.73 -6.77
C SER A 293 -1.56 7.66 -7.84
N VAL A 294 -2.63 8.42 -7.56
CA VAL A 294 -3.19 9.45 -8.47
C VAL A 294 -3.14 10.84 -7.81
N PRO A 295 -1.93 11.39 -7.55
CA PRO A 295 -1.80 12.63 -6.80
C PRO A 295 -2.38 13.84 -7.54
N GLU A 296 -2.29 13.83 -8.87
CA GLU A 296 -2.70 14.96 -9.72
C GLU A 296 -4.17 14.82 -10.16
N PRO A 297 -5.02 15.84 -9.91
CA PRO A 297 -6.36 15.87 -10.47
C PRO A 297 -6.31 16.14 -11.98
N ALA A 298 -7.20 15.53 -12.74
CA ALA A 298 -7.38 15.78 -14.18
C ALA A 298 -8.71 16.48 -14.49
N GLY A 299 -9.71 16.31 -13.63
CA GLY A 299 -11.04 16.90 -13.76
C GLY A 299 -11.51 17.57 -12.48
N GLY A 300 -12.51 18.43 -12.62
CA GLY A 300 -13.13 19.15 -11.51
C GLY A 300 -14.51 19.65 -11.89
N PHE A 301 -15.35 19.86 -10.90
CA PHE A 301 -16.73 20.28 -11.08
C PHE A 301 -17.08 21.43 -10.15
N THR A 302 -17.76 22.44 -10.69
CA THR A 302 -18.37 23.51 -9.89
C THR A 302 -19.75 23.83 -10.46
N SER A 303 -20.68 24.15 -9.57
CA SER A 303 -22.05 24.53 -9.89
C SER A 303 -22.55 25.64 -8.96
N GLY A 304 -23.75 26.15 -9.26
CA GLY A 304 -24.46 27.08 -8.38
C GLY A 304 -24.99 26.47 -7.08
N ASN A 305 -24.88 25.15 -6.88
CA ASN A 305 -25.27 24.48 -5.65
C ASN A 305 -24.03 24.00 -4.87
N PRO A 306 -23.72 24.61 -3.71
CA PRO A 306 -22.57 24.22 -2.88
C PRO A 306 -22.57 22.77 -2.43
N LEU A 307 -23.75 22.14 -2.25
CA LEU A 307 -23.83 20.74 -1.84
C LEU A 307 -23.38 19.78 -2.95
N VAL A 308 -23.63 20.12 -4.21
CA VAL A 308 -23.16 19.32 -5.35
C VAL A 308 -21.65 19.46 -5.49
N ASN A 309 -21.11 20.67 -5.28
CA ASN A 309 -19.65 20.88 -5.28
C ASN A 309 -19.00 20.06 -4.17
N ARG A 310 -19.58 20.09 -2.96
CA ARG A 310 -19.12 19.27 -1.83
C ARG A 310 -19.20 17.77 -2.11
N LEU A 311 -20.23 17.30 -2.80
CA LEU A 311 -20.33 15.89 -3.20
C LEU A 311 -19.13 15.49 -4.08
N VAL A 312 -18.81 16.28 -5.11
CA VAL A 312 -17.67 15.97 -5.99
C VAL A 312 -16.34 16.09 -5.26
N GLU A 313 -16.17 17.10 -4.39
CA GLU A 313 -14.98 17.21 -3.52
C GLU A 313 -14.79 15.96 -2.65
N ASN A 314 -15.87 15.45 -2.05
CA ASN A 314 -15.82 14.22 -1.26
C ASN A 314 -15.41 13.03 -2.13
N THR A 315 -15.95 12.91 -3.35
CA THR A 315 -15.59 11.85 -4.30
C THR A 315 -14.11 11.86 -4.67
N ILE A 316 -13.53 13.05 -4.91
CA ILE A 316 -12.09 13.19 -5.20
C ILE A 316 -11.25 12.69 -4.03
N TRP A 317 -11.61 13.06 -2.80
CA TRP A 317 -10.88 12.60 -1.61
C TRP A 317 -11.03 11.10 -1.37
N SER A 318 -12.22 10.53 -1.59
CA SER A 318 -12.44 9.08 -1.52
C SER A 318 -11.64 8.31 -2.56
N GLN A 319 -11.53 8.83 -3.79
CA GLN A 319 -10.68 8.24 -4.83
C GLN A 319 -9.22 8.25 -4.40
N ARG A 320 -8.70 9.41 -4.00
CA ARG A 320 -7.30 9.55 -3.57
C ARG A 320 -6.94 8.59 -2.43
N ALA A 321 -7.82 8.51 -1.43
CA ALA A 321 -7.63 7.66 -0.26
C ALA A 321 -7.60 6.17 -0.62
N ASN A 322 -8.32 5.75 -1.65
CA ASN A 322 -8.44 4.35 -2.07
C ASN A 322 -7.56 3.98 -3.28
N PHE A 323 -6.86 4.93 -3.88
CA PHE A 323 -5.93 4.65 -4.99
C PHE A 323 -4.51 4.63 -4.43
N VAL A 324 -4.19 3.57 -3.69
CA VAL A 324 -2.87 3.30 -3.11
C VAL A 324 -2.45 1.91 -3.59
N GLU A 325 -1.66 1.86 -4.66
CA GLU A 325 -1.24 0.64 -5.40
C GLU A 325 -2.36 -0.16 -6.10
N VAL A 326 -3.54 -0.25 -5.50
CA VAL A 326 -4.74 -0.93 -6.01
C VAL A 326 -6.00 -0.12 -5.63
N PRO A 327 -7.12 -0.20 -6.37
CA PRO A 327 -8.36 0.49 -6.05
C PRO A 327 -9.06 -0.19 -4.86
N THR A 328 -8.73 0.21 -3.64
CA THR A 328 -9.24 -0.42 -2.42
C THR A 328 -10.71 -0.09 -2.15
N ASP A 329 -11.43 -0.99 -1.47
CA ASP A 329 -12.78 -0.71 -0.94
C ASP A 329 -12.77 0.40 0.10
N CYS A 330 -11.76 0.38 0.98
CA CYS A 330 -11.62 1.32 2.06
C CYS A 330 -10.15 1.46 2.51
N PRO A 331 -9.74 2.58 3.12
CA PRO A 331 -8.33 2.83 3.48
C PRO A 331 -7.99 2.61 4.96
N GLN A 332 -8.96 2.30 5.82
CA GLN A 332 -8.85 2.37 7.28
C GLN A 332 -8.80 1.00 7.99
N ARG A 333 -9.76 0.11 7.71
CA ARG A 333 -9.93 -1.15 8.47
C ARG A 333 -9.03 -2.27 7.96
N ASP A 334 -9.13 -3.44 8.58
CA ASP A 334 -8.42 -4.69 8.26
C ASP A 334 -8.94 -5.35 6.96
N GLU A 335 -8.93 -4.59 5.87
CA GLU A 335 -9.41 -5.02 4.56
C GLU A 335 -8.59 -4.36 3.46
N ARG A 336 -8.97 -3.16 2.99
CA ARG A 336 -8.18 -2.41 2.00
C ARG A 336 -7.79 -3.28 0.82
N LEU A 337 -8.74 -4.10 0.35
CA LEU A 337 -8.52 -5.04 -0.73
C LEU A 337 -8.99 -4.40 -2.04
N GLY A 338 -8.36 -4.75 -3.15
CA GLY A 338 -8.79 -4.29 -4.47
C GLY A 338 -10.06 -5.00 -4.92
N TRP A 339 -11.20 -4.71 -4.28
CA TRP A 339 -12.50 -5.32 -4.58
C TRP A 339 -12.96 -4.99 -5.99
N THR A 340 -13.24 -6.03 -6.77
CA THR A 340 -13.50 -5.91 -8.21
C THR A 340 -14.82 -5.20 -8.51
N GLY A 341 -15.86 -5.46 -7.71
CA GLY A 341 -17.17 -4.80 -7.80
C GLY A 341 -17.06 -3.29 -7.61
N ASP A 342 -16.43 -2.87 -6.51
CA ASP A 342 -16.21 -1.47 -6.14
C ASP A 342 -15.39 -0.74 -7.22
N ALA A 343 -14.30 -1.36 -7.67
CA ALA A 343 -13.45 -0.81 -8.72
C ALA A 343 -14.23 -0.59 -10.03
N GLN A 344 -15.07 -1.54 -10.46
CA GLN A 344 -15.79 -1.41 -11.73
C GLN A 344 -16.88 -0.33 -11.71
N VAL A 345 -17.65 -0.22 -10.63
CA VAL A 345 -18.74 0.77 -10.56
C VAL A 345 -18.18 2.19 -10.51
N PHE A 346 -16.97 2.36 -9.99
CA PHE A 346 -16.33 3.65 -9.85
C PHE A 346 -15.39 4.02 -11.02
N ALA A 347 -14.95 3.06 -11.83
CA ALA A 347 -13.92 3.26 -12.86
C ALA A 347 -14.20 4.45 -13.81
N ALA A 348 -15.44 4.62 -14.26
CA ALA A 348 -15.79 5.72 -15.17
C ALA A 348 -15.64 7.10 -14.51
N THR A 349 -16.10 7.23 -13.26
CA THR A 349 -15.93 8.44 -12.45
C THR A 349 -14.45 8.69 -12.16
N ALA A 350 -13.71 7.64 -11.79
CA ALA A 350 -12.28 7.73 -11.50
C ALA A 350 -11.49 8.33 -12.66
N CYS A 351 -11.75 7.86 -13.89
CA CYS A 351 -11.09 8.35 -15.11
C CYS A 351 -11.43 9.82 -15.41
N TRP A 352 -12.63 10.29 -15.04
CA TRP A 352 -13.00 11.69 -15.24
C TRP A 352 -12.31 12.62 -14.23
N LEU A 353 -12.09 12.17 -12.99
CA LEU A 353 -11.52 12.99 -11.93
C LEU A 353 -9.98 13.03 -11.93
N SER A 354 -9.31 11.95 -12.34
CA SER A 354 -7.86 11.88 -12.48
C SER A 354 -7.45 10.95 -13.63
N ASP A 355 -6.24 11.14 -14.17
CA ASP A 355 -5.67 10.18 -15.12
C ASP A 355 -5.44 8.86 -14.38
N SER A 356 -6.37 7.93 -14.63
CA SER A 356 -6.44 6.61 -13.99
C SER A 356 -6.02 5.50 -14.96
N GLN A 357 -5.53 5.83 -16.16
CA GLN A 357 -5.32 4.85 -17.22
C GLN A 357 -4.29 3.80 -16.81
N SER A 358 -3.07 4.21 -16.43
CA SER A 358 -2.01 3.27 -16.02
C SER A 358 -2.40 2.50 -14.76
N PHE A 359 -3.05 3.16 -13.81
CA PHE A 359 -3.49 2.58 -12.54
C PHE A 359 -4.47 1.43 -12.76
N LEU A 360 -5.53 1.66 -13.54
CA LEU A 360 -6.54 0.64 -13.82
C LEU A 360 -6.02 -0.45 -14.76
N ARG A 361 -5.11 -0.13 -15.69
CA ARG A 361 -4.43 -1.15 -16.51
C ARG A 361 -3.58 -2.10 -15.66
N LYS A 362 -2.79 -1.56 -14.74
CA LYS A 362 -2.01 -2.35 -13.78
C LYS A 362 -2.95 -3.25 -12.96
N TYR A 363 -4.02 -2.68 -12.41
CA TYR A 363 -5.00 -3.44 -11.64
C TYR A 363 -5.66 -4.55 -12.47
N LEU A 364 -5.99 -4.31 -13.75
CA LEU A 364 -6.51 -5.36 -14.63
C LEU A 364 -5.52 -6.50 -14.86
N ARG A 365 -4.21 -6.23 -14.89
CA ARG A 365 -3.19 -7.29 -14.96
C ARG A 365 -3.14 -8.12 -13.69
N ASP A 366 -3.36 -7.50 -12.53
CA ASP A 366 -3.51 -8.25 -11.27
C ASP A 366 -4.77 -9.13 -11.33
N VAL A 367 -5.90 -8.60 -11.83
CA VAL A 367 -7.16 -9.37 -11.99
C VAL A 367 -6.99 -10.54 -12.96
N ILE A 368 -6.23 -10.36 -14.05
CA ILE A 368 -5.88 -11.43 -14.99
C ILE A 368 -5.07 -12.51 -14.28
N ALA A 369 -4.06 -12.12 -13.49
CA ALA A 369 -3.20 -13.05 -12.75
C ALA A 369 -3.98 -13.89 -11.71
N ASP A 370 -5.03 -13.32 -11.11
CA ASP A 370 -5.88 -14.03 -10.15
C ASP A 370 -6.98 -14.89 -10.76
N GLN A 371 -7.31 -14.70 -12.04
CA GLN A 371 -8.42 -15.40 -12.68
C GLN A 371 -8.23 -16.92 -12.60
N ARG A 372 -9.21 -17.63 -12.03
CA ARG A 372 -9.17 -19.07 -11.77
C ARG A 372 -9.17 -19.86 -13.07
N GLU A 373 -8.69 -21.09 -13.05
CA GLU A 373 -8.57 -21.96 -14.23
C GLU A 373 -9.91 -22.13 -14.97
N ASP A 374 -11.03 -22.25 -14.24
CA ASP A 374 -12.37 -22.37 -14.79
C ASP A 374 -12.98 -21.06 -15.32
N GLY A 375 -12.21 -19.96 -15.31
CA GLY A 375 -12.59 -18.65 -15.80
C GLY A 375 -13.18 -17.72 -14.75
N ALA A 376 -13.43 -18.20 -13.52
CA ALA A 376 -13.94 -17.35 -12.44
C ALA A 376 -12.97 -16.21 -12.11
N VAL A 377 -13.47 -14.98 -12.05
CA VAL A 377 -12.70 -13.82 -11.60
C VAL A 377 -12.81 -13.70 -10.08
N SER A 378 -11.68 -13.41 -9.42
CA SER A 378 -11.62 -13.19 -7.97
C SER A 378 -12.45 -12.00 -7.50
N HIS A 379 -12.96 -12.07 -6.26
CA HIS A 379 -13.74 -10.99 -5.64
C HIS A 379 -12.91 -9.73 -5.38
N PHE A 380 -11.62 -9.90 -5.16
CA PHE A 380 -10.64 -8.84 -5.00
C PHE A 380 -9.31 -9.27 -5.61
N SER A 381 -8.49 -8.30 -6.01
CA SER A 381 -7.17 -8.54 -6.58
C SER A 381 -6.16 -7.48 -6.09
N PRO A 382 -4.89 -7.84 -5.77
CA PRO A 382 -4.35 -9.19 -5.66
C PRO A 382 -5.08 -10.07 -4.64
N ASP A 383 -5.31 -11.34 -4.97
CA ASP A 383 -6.12 -12.25 -4.17
C ASP A 383 -5.28 -12.99 -3.11
N PRO A 384 -5.32 -12.58 -1.83
CA PRO A 384 -4.60 -13.25 -0.75
C PRO A 384 -5.03 -14.71 -0.52
N THR A 385 -6.18 -15.15 -1.02
CA THR A 385 -6.70 -16.50 -0.81
C THR A 385 -6.17 -17.53 -1.82
N ARG A 386 -5.58 -17.06 -2.94
CA ARG A 386 -5.15 -17.90 -4.06
C ARG A 386 -4.16 -19.01 -3.65
N LEU A 387 -3.23 -18.70 -2.75
CA LEU A 387 -2.24 -19.65 -2.25
C LEU A 387 -2.77 -20.51 -1.08
N HIS A 388 -3.99 -20.26 -0.62
CA HIS A 388 -4.60 -20.91 0.56
C HIS A 388 -6.00 -21.49 0.25
N PRO A 389 -6.20 -22.19 -0.90
CA PRO A 389 -7.55 -22.54 -1.37
C PRO A 389 -8.29 -23.53 -0.47
N ALA A 390 -7.56 -24.33 0.33
CA ALA A 390 -8.15 -25.28 1.27
C ALA A 390 -8.87 -24.56 2.43
N ASP A 391 -8.31 -23.45 2.91
CA ASP A 391 -8.84 -22.68 4.05
C ASP A 391 -9.82 -21.58 3.60
N PHE A 392 -9.72 -21.18 2.33
CA PHE A 392 -10.48 -20.07 1.75
C PHE A 392 -11.16 -20.45 0.42
N PRO A 393 -12.13 -21.38 0.41
CA PRO A 393 -12.91 -21.68 -0.78
C PRO A 393 -13.91 -20.55 -1.09
N GLY A 394 -14.16 -20.31 -2.40
CA GLY A 394 -15.30 -19.51 -2.85
C GLY A 394 -15.11 -17.99 -2.86
N TYR A 395 -13.88 -17.50 -3.01
CA TYR A 395 -13.55 -16.07 -3.15
C TYR A 395 -13.48 -15.59 -4.61
N ALA A 396 -14.20 -16.25 -5.51
CA ALA A 396 -14.24 -15.91 -6.93
C ALA A 396 -15.61 -16.27 -7.53
N GLY A 397 -15.92 -15.66 -8.68
CA GLY A 397 -17.06 -16.07 -9.51
C GLY A 397 -18.33 -15.25 -9.32
N SER A 398 -18.26 -14.10 -8.66
CA SER A 398 -19.44 -13.29 -8.37
C SER A 398 -19.83 -12.34 -9.50
N THR A 399 -21.06 -12.48 -10.01
CA THR A 399 -21.66 -11.52 -10.95
C THR A 399 -21.84 -10.17 -10.27
N GLY A 400 -21.51 -9.07 -10.96
CA GLY A 400 -21.40 -7.72 -10.38
C GLY A 400 -20.03 -7.41 -9.76
N TRP A 401 -19.14 -8.40 -9.65
CA TRP A 401 -17.76 -8.22 -9.18
C TRP A 401 -16.79 -8.68 -10.27
N GLY A 402 -16.89 -9.94 -10.70
CA GLY A 402 -16.06 -10.51 -11.76
C GLY A 402 -16.20 -9.83 -13.11
N ASP A 403 -17.34 -9.17 -13.36
CA ASP A 403 -17.58 -8.37 -14.58
C ASP A 403 -16.59 -7.21 -14.74
N ALA A 404 -15.83 -6.87 -13.69
CA ALA A 404 -14.75 -5.89 -13.76
C ALA A 404 -13.75 -6.16 -14.90
N ILE A 405 -13.48 -7.43 -15.21
CA ILE A 405 -12.57 -7.83 -16.30
C ILE A 405 -13.10 -7.46 -17.70
N VAL A 406 -14.40 -7.17 -17.81
CA VAL A 406 -15.07 -6.72 -19.04
C VAL A 406 -15.34 -5.22 -18.98
N VAL A 407 -15.88 -4.74 -17.85
CA VAL A 407 -16.36 -3.35 -17.69
C VAL A 407 -15.21 -2.35 -17.64
N ILE A 408 -14.16 -2.60 -16.85
CA ILE A 408 -13.06 -1.64 -16.71
C ILE A 408 -12.29 -1.45 -18.04
N PRO A 409 -11.94 -2.50 -18.80
CA PRO A 409 -11.32 -2.31 -20.12
C PRO A 409 -12.21 -1.52 -21.09
N TRP A 410 -13.53 -1.73 -21.06
CA TRP A 410 -14.47 -0.96 -21.88
C TRP A 410 -14.53 0.52 -21.48
N VAL A 411 -14.50 0.82 -20.18
CA VAL A 411 -14.39 2.18 -19.66
C VAL A 411 -13.10 2.83 -20.15
N LEU A 412 -11.96 2.15 -20.02
CA LEU A 412 -10.66 2.67 -20.47
C LEU A 412 -10.64 2.91 -21.98
N TYR A 413 -11.23 2.01 -22.78
CA TYR A 413 -11.37 2.20 -24.22
C TYR A 413 -12.25 3.40 -24.57
N THR A 414 -13.42 3.52 -23.96
CA THR A 414 -14.37 4.59 -24.30
C THR A 414 -13.94 5.96 -23.77
N HIS A 415 -13.20 6.00 -22.66
CA HIS A 415 -12.70 7.23 -22.07
C HIS A 415 -11.39 7.71 -22.72
N TYR A 416 -10.39 6.83 -22.87
CA TYR A 416 -9.05 7.18 -23.36
C TYR A 416 -8.77 6.76 -24.80
N GLY A 417 -9.67 6.03 -25.46
CA GLY A 417 -9.41 5.43 -26.77
C GLY A 417 -8.45 4.23 -26.72
N ASP A 418 -8.23 3.65 -25.54
CA ASP A 418 -7.25 2.58 -25.33
C ASP A 418 -7.74 1.26 -25.92
N ARG A 419 -7.32 0.95 -27.16
CA ARG A 419 -7.62 -0.35 -27.79
C ARG A 419 -6.73 -1.48 -27.26
N ALA A 420 -5.54 -1.14 -26.76
CA ALA A 420 -4.58 -2.13 -26.32
C ALA A 420 -5.07 -2.87 -25.07
N VAL A 421 -5.79 -2.20 -24.17
CA VAL A 421 -6.37 -2.86 -22.99
C VAL A 421 -7.44 -3.88 -23.37
N LEU A 422 -8.24 -3.61 -24.41
CA LEU A 422 -9.21 -4.59 -24.91
C LEU A 422 -8.53 -5.84 -25.45
N SER A 423 -7.47 -5.67 -26.25
CA SER A 423 -6.69 -6.80 -26.78
C SER A 423 -6.01 -7.59 -25.69
N GLU A 424 -5.47 -6.92 -24.67
CA GLU A 424 -4.81 -7.57 -23.53
C GLU A 424 -5.78 -8.38 -22.66
N CYS A 425 -6.99 -7.87 -22.42
CA CYS A 425 -7.96 -8.52 -21.55
C CYS A 425 -8.89 -9.52 -22.26
N LEU A 426 -8.91 -9.57 -23.61
CA LEU A 426 -9.92 -10.32 -24.38
C LEU A 426 -10.03 -11.79 -23.98
N ASP A 427 -8.90 -12.49 -23.84
CA ASP A 427 -8.91 -13.91 -23.48
C ASP A 427 -9.52 -14.12 -22.08
N SER A 428 -9.19 -13.25 -21.12
CA SER A 428 -9.79 -13.27 -19.78
C SER A 428 -11.28 -12.91 -19.78
N MET A 429 -11.71 -11.98 -20.64
CA MET A 429 -13.12 -11.66 -20.83
C MET A 429 -13.92 -12.86 -21.32
N VAL A 430 -13.41 -13.58 -22.34
CA VAL A 430 -14.07 -14.76 -22.89
C VAL A 430 -14.19 -15.85 -21.82
N ARG A 431 -13.11 -16.13 -21.09
CA ARG A 431 -13.12 -17.11 -20.00
C ARG A 431 -14.10 -16.75 -18.89
N TRP A 432 -14.24 -15.46 -18.57
CA TRP A 432 -15.24 -15.00 -17.60
C TRP A 432 -16.67 -15.27 -18.09
N VAL A 433 -16.97 -14.94 -19.36
CA VAL A 433 -18.29 -15.21 -19.95
C VAL A 433 -18.59 -16.71 -20.00
N ASP A 434 -17.60 -17.54 -20.34
CA ASP A 434 -17.73 -19.00 -20.33
C ASP A 434 -17.99 -19.54 -18.91
N PHE A 435 -17.30 -18.99 -17.90
CA PHE A 435 -17.59 -19.30 -16.49
C PHE A 435 -19.03 -18.96 -16.13
N VAL A 436 -19.49 -17.75 -16.44
CA VAL A 436 -20.85 -17.29 -16.16
C VAL A 436 -21.89 -18.14 -16.87
N TRP A 437 -21.62 -18.56 -18.11
CA TRP A 437 -22.48 -19.51 -18.83
C TRP A 437 -22.53 -20.86 -18.11
N SER A 438 -21.38 -21.36 -17.65
CA SER A 438 -21.26 -22.66 -16.99
C SER A 438 -21.96 -22.79 -15.62
N ILE A 439 -22.38 -21.67 -15.01
CA ILE A 439 -23.16 -21.66 -13.76
C ILE A 439 -24.67 -21.55 -14.01
N SER A 440 -25.12 -21.73 -15.26
CA SER A 440 -26.51 -21.64 -15.67
C SER A 440 -26.89 -22.72 -16.68
N ASP A 441 -28.16 -23.15 -16.66
CA ASP A 441 -28.72 -24.13 -17.61
C ASP A 441 -29.36 -23.46 -18.85
N GLY A 442 -28.98 -22.22 -19.16
CA GLY A 442 -29.56 -21.44 -20.25
C GLY A 442 -29.21 -19.94 -20.20
N PRO A 443 -29.83 -19.08 -21.01
CA PRO A 443 -29.43 -17.69 -21.17
C PRO A 443 -29.75 -16.78 -19.96
N ILE A 444 -30.41 -17.30 -18.93
CA ILE A 444 -30.75 -16.57 -17.71
C ILE A 444 -29.89 -17.10 -16.57
N VAL A 445 -28.92 -16.31 -16.14
CA VAL A 445 -28.05 -16.62 -15.01
C VAL A 445 -28.81 -16.30 -13.71
N ARG A 446 -28.89 -17.27 -12.81
CA ARG A 446 -29.53 -17.14 -11.48
C ARG A 446 -28.53 -17.55 -10.40
N PRO A 447 -27.57 -16.67 -10.08
CA PRO A 447 -26.50 -17.01 -9.16
C PRO A 447 -27.03 -17.15 -7.72
N PRO A 448 -26.52 -18.11 -6.93
CA PRO A 448 -26.91 -18.26 -5.53
C PRO A 448 -26.38 -17.11 -4.65
N SER A 449 -27.09 -16.75 -3.58
CA SER A 449 -26.62 -15.79 -2.56
C SER A 449 -25.94 -16.46 -1.36
N HIS A 450 -25.76 -17.77 -1.39
CA HIS A 450 -25.09 -18.52 -0.32
C HIS A 450 -23.57 -18.47 -0.50
N TRP A 451 -22.86 -17.89 0.46
CA TRP A 451 -21.39 -17.77 0.43
C TRP A 451 -20.72 -19.12 0.17
N GLY A 452 -19.71 -19.13 -0.70
CA GLY A 452 -18.96 -20.34 -1.06
C GLY A 452 -19.64 -21.24 -2.09
N ALA A 453 -20.89 -20.95 -2.47
CA ALA A 453 -21.50 -21.62 -3.62
C ALA A 453 -20.79 -21.20 -4.92
N ARG A 454 -20.67 -22.14 -5.87
CA ARG A 454 -20.13 -21.82 -7.20
C ARG A 454 -21.04 -20.81 -7.90
N GLY A 455 -20.47 -19.69 -8.34
CA GLY A 455 -21.24 -18.58 -8.92
C GLY A 455 -21.97 -17.73 -7.88
N PHE A 456 -21.60 -17.79 -6.59
CA PHE A 456 -22.14 -16.92 -5.55
C PHE A 456 -22.21 -15.46 -6.01
N THR A 457 -23.30 -14.75 -5.73
CA THR A 457 -23.40 -13.30 -5.97
C THR A 457 -23.64 -12.52 -4.67
N PHE A 458 -23.00 -11.36 -4.57
CA PHE A 458 -23.33 -10.36 -3.55
C PHE A 458 -24.63 -9.61 -3.87
N GLY A 459 -25.09 -9.64 -5.13
CA GLY A 459 -26.26 -8.90 -5.59
C GLY A 459 -26.04 -7.39 -5.57
N ASP A 460 -27.12 -6.64 -5.38
CA ASP A 460 -27.05 -5.19 -5.23
C ASP A 460 -26.70 -4.85 -3.77
N TRP A 461 -25.39 -4.87 -3.51
CA TRP A 461 -24.83 -4.80 -2.16
C TRP A 461 -25.15 -3.45 -1.50
N LEU A 462 -25.56 -3.50 -0.23
CA LEU A 462 -25.94 -2.33 0.58
C LEU A 462 -27.16 -1.55 0.05
N GLN A 463 -28.07 -2.21 -0.67
CA GLN A 463 -29.39 -1.64 -0.94
C GLN A 463 -30.04 -1.09 0.35
N PRO A 464 -30.56 0.14 0.33
CA PRO A 464 -31.36 0.64 1.44
C PRO A 464 -32.62 -0.21 1.52
N VAL A 465 -32.78 -0.94 2.62
CA VAL A 465 -34.08 -1.46 3.01
C VAL A 465 -34.85 -0.26 3.57
N GLY A 466 -35.99 0.07 2.96
CA GLY A 466 -36.85 1.13 3.50
C GLY A 466 -37.19 0.86 4.96
N ASP A 467 -37.32 1.93 5.75
CA ASP A 467 -37.64 1.87 7.19
C ASP A 467 -38.88 1.02 7.50
#